data_AF-A0AAE5S2M5-F1
#
_entry.id   AF-A0AAE5S2M5-F1
#
_cell.length_a   1.000
_cell.length_b   1.000
_cell.length_c   1.000
_cell.angle_alpha   90.00
_cell.angle_beta   90.00
_cell.angle_gamma   90.00
#
_symmetry.space_group_name_H-M   'P 1'
#
loop_
_entity.id
_entity.type
_entity.pdbx_description
1 polymer ?
#
loop_
_entity_poly.entity_id
_entity_poly.type
_entity_poly.pdbx_seq_one_letter_code
_entity_poly.pdbx_strand_id
1 'polypeptide(L)'
;SQDRDWADDVAQRLRPEVHGNMVTLHNVRNFDWHSETDYQPRWETRQYDLDHLVSADLALSYWMGPAIAHTLVSFGFDDGSHVVFSLEIRKERGESFSALGGFFRSFEETLVAADERDILRVRTNVRGEDMYLYRLNIPKAGLRRMFMGYVGLANDLNRAPAFYNTLTSNCTTIV
;
A
#
# COMPACT_ATOMS: atom_id res chain seq x y z
N SER A 1 15.44 -12.35 -3.55
CA SER A 1 15.68 -12.31 -5.02
C SER A 1 14.43 -11.71 -5.63
N GLN A 2 14.57 -10.69 -6.48
CA GLN A 2 13.43 -9.89 -6.94
C GLN A 2 12.56 -10.59 -8.00
N ASP A 3 13.07 -11.65 -8.62
CA ASP A 3 12.47 -12.35 -9.78
C ASP A 3 11.83 -13.69 -9.40
N ARG A 4 10.93 -13.70 -8.41
CA ARG A 4 10.19 -14.90 -7.99
C ARG A 4 8.75 -14.90 -8.54
N ASP A 5 8.08 -16.06 -8.50
CA ASP A 5 6.65 -16.17 -8.81
C ASP A 5 5.85 -15.62 -7.63
N TRP A 6 5.69 -14.31 -7.60
CA TRP A 6 4.97 -13.58 -6.56
C TRP A 6 3.46 -13.72 -6.72
N ALA A 7 2.71 -13.64 -5.62
CA ALA A 7 1.25 -13.57 -5.67
C ALA A 7 0.79 -12.36 -6.50
N ASP A 8 -0.32 -12.52 -7.21
CA ASP A 8 -0.75 -11.58 -8.26
C ASP A 8 -0.92 -10.15 -7.71
N ASP A 9 -1.37 -10.01 -6.47
CA ASP A 9 -1.66 -8.75 -5.80
C ASP A 9 -0.40 -7.97 -5.32
N VAL A 10 0.78 -8.59 -5.43
CA VAL A 10 2.11 -8.02 -5.14
C VAL A 10 3.15 -8.32 -6.23
N ALA A 11 2.68 -8.78 -7.40
CA ALA A 11 3.54 -9.21 -8.49
C ALA A 11 4.36 -8.05 -9.08
N GLN A 12 3.73 -6.88 -9.22
CA GLN A 12 4.38 -5.68 -9.73
C GLN A 12 4.88 -4.78 -8.61
N ARG A 13 6.11 -4.29 -8.76
CA ARG A 13 6.66 -3.27 -7.86
C ARG A 13 6.20 -1.89 -8.29
N LEU A 14 5.79 -1.08 -7.34
CA LEU A 14 5.52 0.34 -7.57
C LEU A 14 6.79 1.04 -8.08
N ARG A 15 6.68 1.76 -9.19
CA ARG A 15 7.79 2.57 -9.73
C ARG A 15 7.33 4.01 -9.88
N PRO A 16 7.79 4.92 -9.01
CA PRO A 16 7.45 6.33 -9.14
C PRO A 16 8.48 7.09 -9.99
N GLU A 17 8.00 8.03 -10.79
CA GLU A 17 8.79 9.03 -11.50
C GLU A 17 8.34 10.42 -11.07
N VAL A 18 9.28 11.33 -10.81
CA VAL A 18 9.00 12.66 -10.26
C VAL A 18 9.53 13.73 -11.18
N HIS A 19 8.64 14.61 -11.65
CA HIS A 19 8.95 15.76 -12.49
C HIS A 19 8.33 17.02 -11.90
N GLY A 20 9.08 17.69 -11.01
CA GLY A 20 8.57 18.87 -10.28
C GLY A 20 7.42 18.49 -9.36
N ASN A 21 6.22 19.01 -9.64
CA ASN A 21 5.01 18.71 -8.88
C ASN A 21 4.23 17.50 -9.42
N MET A 22 4.57 17.02 -10.61
CA MET A 22 3.93 15.86 -11.21
C MET A 22 4.64 14.58 -10.77
N VAL A 23 3.88 13.64 -10.21
CA VAL A 23 4.34 12.29 -9.88
C VAL A 23 3.61 11.28 -10.75
N THR A 24 4.36 10.52 -11.54
CA THR A 24 3.83 9.37 -12.28
C THR A 24 4.08 8.12 -11.46
N LEU A 25 3.02 7.41 -11.10
CA LEU A 25 3.11 6.10 -10.45
C LEU A 25 2.83 5.02 -11.49
N HIS A 26 3.82 4.20 -11.79
CA HIS A 26 3.63 2.98 -12.57
C HIS A 26 3.32 1.81 -11.64
N ASN A 27 2.49 0.89 -12.14
CA ASN A 27 2.01 -0.27 -11.40
C ASN A 27 1.16 0.11 -10.19
N VAL A 28 0.23 1.05 -10.37
CA VAL A 28 -0.87 1.26 -9.43
C VAL A 28 -1.86 0.10 -9.58
N ARG A 29 -2.11 -0.62 -8.50
CA ARG A 29 -3.02 -1.77 -8.48
C ARG A 29 -4.46 -1.29 -8.54
N ASN A 30 -5.26 -1.91 -9.41
CA ASN A 30 -6.68 -1.59 -9.54
C ASN A 30 -7.51 -2.84 -9.87
N PHE A 31 -7.29 -3.89 -9.07
CA PHE A 31 -7.93 -5.20 -9.25
C PHE A 31 -9.42 -5.10 -8.99
N ASP A 32 -10.23 -5.78 -9.81
CA ASP A 32 -11.66 -5.95 -9.54
C ASP A 32 -11.89 -7.28 -8.84
N TRP A 33 -12.30 -7.22 -7.58
CA TRP A 33 -12.44 -8.39 -6.71
C TRP A 33 -13.88 -8.88 -6.65
N HIS A 34 -14.07 -10.18 -6.90
CA HIS A 34 -15.35 -10.88 -6.71
C HIS A 34 -15.29 -11.87 -5.54
N SER A 35 -14.14 -12.51 -5.31
CA SER A 35 -13.80 -13.30 -4.12
C SER A 35 -12.27 -13.31 -3.89
N GLU A 36 -11.78 -14.00 -2.85
CA GLU A 36 -10.33 -14.11 -2.60
C GLU A 36 -9.57 -14.83 -3.73
N THR A 37 -10.27 -15.66 -4.50
CA THR A 37 -9.69 -16.50 -5.57
C THR A 37 -10.25 -16.19 -6.95
N ASP A 38 -11.22 -15.28 -7.06
CA ASP A 38 -11.82 -14.82 -8.31
C ASP A 38 -11.77 -13.30 -8.38
N TYR A 39 -10.88 -12.78 -9.23
CA TYR A 39 -10.62 -11.37 -9.41
C TYR A 39 -9.96 -11.12 -10.78
N GLN A 40 -10.04 -9.88 -11.24
CA GLN A 40 -9.43 -9.45 -12.50
C GLN A 40 -8.21 -8.57 -12.20
N PRO A 41 -6.98 -9.08 -12.39
CA PRO A 41 -5.77 -8.28 -12.23
C PRO A 41 -5.71 -7.11 -13.19
N ARG A 42 -5.39 -5.92 -12.66
CA ARG A 42 -5.15 -4.72 -13.46
C ARG A 42 -4.11 -3.82 -12.79
N TRP A 43 -3.13 -3.41 -13.58
CA TRP A 43 -2.05 -2.50 -13.18
C TRP A 43 -2.06 -1.28 -14.09
N GLU A 44 -2.03 -0.10 -13.50
CA GLU A 44 -2.17 1.17 -14.21
C GLU A 44 -0.93 2.04 -14.05
N THR A 45 -0.75 2.93 -15.02
CA THR A 45 0.09 4.11 -14.84
C THR A 45 -0.83 5.29 -14.55
N ARG A 46 -0.63 5.96 -13.42
CA ARG A 46 -1.43 7.13 -13.01
C ARG A 46 -0.51 8.31 -12.76
N GLN A 47 -1.01 9.51 -13.06
CA GLN A 47 -0.31 10.76 -12.83
C GLN A 47 -1.03 11.57 -11.78
N TYR A 48 -0.25 12.17 -10.89
CA TYR A 48 -0.74 12.92 -9.74
C TYR A 48 0.00 14.25 -9.66
N ASP A 49 -0.74 15.35 -9.79
CA ASP A 49 -0.21 16.68 -9.52
C ASP A 49 -0.34 17.00 -8.04
N LEU A 50 0.79 17.15 -7.36
CA LEU A 50 0.82 17.43 -5.92
C LEU A 50 0.30 18.83 -5.57
N ASP A 51 0.09 19.72 -6.55
CA ASP A 51 -0.61 20.99 -6.33
C ASP A 51 -2.11 20.79 -6.17
N HIS A 52 -2.65 19.66 -6.62
CA HIS A 52 -4.04 19.25 -6.46
C HIS A 52 -4.26 18.32 -5.26
N LEU A 53 -3.21 17.99 -4.49
CA LEU A 53 -3.32 17.17 -3.28
C LEU A 53 -3.98 17.96 -2.13
N VAL A 54 -5.10 17.43 -1.60
CA VAL A 54 -5.95 18.14 -0.62
C VAL A 54 -6.22 17.38 0.67
N SER A 55 -6.08 16.06 0.69
CA SER A 55 -6.34 15.27 1.91
C SER A 55 -5.47 14.04 2.02
N ALA A 56 -5.37 13.53 3.25
CA ALA A 56 -4.96 12.16 3.51
C ALA A 56 -5.88 11.54 4.58
N ASP A 57 -6.15 10.26 4.43
CA ASP A 57 -6.94 9.44 5.34
C ASP A 57 -6.11 8.23 5.77
N LEU A 58 -6.04 7.97 7.08
CA LEU A 58 -5.46 6.76 7.64
C LEU A 58 -6.51 5.66 7.65
N ALA A 59 -6.25 4.57 6.97
CA ALA A 59 -7.11 3.38 6.94
C ALA A 59 -6.46 2.27 7.77
N LEU A 60 -7.17 1.81 8.81
CA LEU A 60 -6.75 0.71 9.66
C LEU A 60 -7.65 -0.50 9.43
N SER A 61 -7.10 -1.59 8.92
CA SER A 61 -7.83 -2.85 8.75
C SER A 61 -7.48 -3.82 9.89
N TYR A 62 -8.50 -4.46 10.45
CA TYR A 62 -8.40 -5.39 11.58
C TYR A 62 -8.95 -6.76 11.16
N TRP A 63 -8.11 -7.81 11.29
CA TRP A 63 -8.48 -9.20 10.98
C TRP A 63 -8.15 -10.18 12.11
N MET A 64 -7.48 -9.73 13.19
CA MET A 64 -7.08 -10.58 14.32
C MET A 64 -7.35 -9.90 15.68
N GLY A 65 -8.58 -9.44 15.87
CA GLY A 65 -8.95 -8.68 17.06
C GLY A 65 -8.27 -7.29 17.11
N PRO A 66 -8.39 -6.54 18.23
CA PRO A 66 -8.05 -5.12 18.29
C PRO A 66 -6.53 -4.81 18.35
N ALA A 67 -5.66 -5.83 18.40
CA ALA A 67 -4.24 -5.64 18.71
C ALA A 67 -3.31 -5.54 17.48
N ILE A 68 -3.77 -5.97 16.31
CA ILE A 68 -2.97 -5.99 15.07
C ILE A 68 -3.80 -5.32 13.98
N ALA A 69 -3.41 -4.11 13.61
CA ALA A 69 -4.03 -3.35 12.52
C ALA A 69 -3.04 -3.20 11.36
N HIS A 70 -3.50 -3.45 10.15
CA HIS A 70 -2.76 -3.17 8.93
C HIS A 70 -3.04 -1.74 8.55
N THR A 71 -1.99 -0.95 8.43
CA THR A 71 -2.09 0.48 8.21
C THR A 71 -1.91 0.81 6.74
N LEU A 72 -2.87 1.54 6.18
CA LEU A 72 -2.82 2.12 4.85
C LEU A 72 -3.04 3.63 4.94
N VAL A 73 -2.53 4.37 3.95
CA VAL A 73 -2.79 5.80 3.83
C VAL A 73 -3.35 6.10 2.44
N SER A 74 -4.56 6.65 2.41
CA SER A 74 -5.18 7.17 1.18
C SER A 74 -4.89 8.65 1.04
N PHE A 75 -4.38 9.08 -0.11
CA PHE A 75 -4.21 10.48 -0.47
C PHE A 75 -5.29 10.89 -1.46
N GLY A 76 -5.99 11.99 -1.18
CA GLY A 76 -7.07 12.52 -2.01
C GLY A 76 -6.71 13.82 -2.71
N PHE A 77 -7.14 13.94 -3.96
CA PHE A 77 -6.93 15.09 -4.83
C PHE A 77 -8.26 15.85 -5.04
N ASP A 78 -8.16 17.12 -5.45
CA ASP A 78 -9.34 18.00 -5.60
C ASP A 78 -10.27 17.64 -6.76
N ASP A 79 -9.83 16.76 -7.67
CA ASP A 79 -10.64 16.15 -8.72
C ASP A 79 -11.42 14.91 -8.23
N GLY A 80 -11.28 14.55 -6.95
CA GLY A 80 -11.89 13.37 -6.33
C GLY A 80 -11.13 12.06 -6.57
N SER A 81 -9.99 12.10 -7.28
CA SER A 81 -9.12 10.95 -7.40
C SER A 81 -8.40 10.67 -6.08
N HIS A 82 -8.11 9.38 -5.85
CA HIS A 82 -7.42 8.91 -4.66
C HIS A 82 -6.34 7.89 -5.03
N VAL A 83 -5.32 7.79 -4.18
CA VAL A 83 -4.32 6.72 -4.22
C VAL A 83 -3.98 6.27 -2.82
N VAL A 84 -4.01 4.96 -2.61
CA VAL A 84 -3.70 4.34 -1.34
C VAL A 84 -2.31 3.76 -1.38
N PHE A 85 -1.47 4.11 -0.41
CA PHE A 85 -0.21 3.42 -0.16
C PHE A 85 -0.38 2.43 0.99
N SER A 86 0.21 1.25 0.81
CA SER A 86 0.28 0.24 1.85
C SER A 86 1.64 -0.47 1.80
N LEU A 87 2.31 -0.52 2.95
CA LEU A 87 3.49 -1.36 3.10
C LEU A 87 3.01 -2.78 3.35
N GLU A 88 3.31 -3.66 2.41
CA GLU A 88 2.83 -5.04 2.38
C GLU A 88 4.01 -6.01 2.46
N ILE A 89 3.71 -7.22 2.93
CA ILE A 89 4.63 -8.34 2.83
C ILE A 89 4.55 -8.93 1.42
N ARG A 90 5.68 -9.05 0.73
CA ARG A 90 5.74 -9.66 -0.60
C ARG A 90 5.83 -11.19 -0.48
N LYS A 91 4.77 -11.88 -0.89
CA LYS A 91 4.61 -13.35 -0.76
C LYS A 91 4.76 -14.07 -2.09
N GLU A 92 5.43 -15.21 -2.09
CA GLU A 92 5.46 -16.12 -3.25
C GLU A 92 4.10 -16.81 -3.43
N ARG A 93 3.76 -17.17 -4.67
CA ARG A 93 2.51 -17.86 -5.00
C ARG A 93 2.42 -19.18 -4.23
N GLY A 94 1.34 -19.34 -3.45
CA GLY A 94 1.11 -20.55 -2.64
C GLY A 94 1.59 -20.48 -1.19
N GLU A 95 2.25 -19.40 -0.75
CA GLU A 95 2.53 -19.19 0.67
C GLU A 95 1.30 -18.65 1.41
N SER A 96 0.79 -19.43 2.37
CA SER A 96 -0.26 -18.99 3.29
C SER A 96 0.33 -18.28 4.50
N PHE A 97 -0.27 -17.15 4.89
CA PHE A 97 0.13 -16.43 6.09
C PHE A 97 -0.48 -17.11 7.32
N SER A 98 0.38 -17.66 8.19
CA SER A 98 0.01 -17.97 9.56
C SER A 98 0.38 -16.76 10.41
N ALA A 99 -0.61 -16.05 10.96
CA ALA A 99 -0.34 -14.91 11.84
C ALA A 99 0.43 -15.29 13.11
N LEU A 100 0.41 -16.58 13.49
CA LEU A 100 1.22 -17.14 14.58
C LEU A 100 2.59 -17.64 14.08
N GLY A 101 2.70 -18.01 12.79
CA GLY A 101 3.95 -18.46 12.16
C GLY A 101 4.79 -17.34 11.53
N GLY A 102 4.21 -16.15 11.34
CA GLY A 102 4.86 -14.93 10.85
C GLY A 102 5.85 -14.29 11.84
N PHE A 103 6.00 -14.87 13.03
CA PHE A 103 6.99 -14.46 14.02
C PHE A 103 8.41 -14.97 13.71
N PHE A 104 8.60 -15.84 12.70
CA PHE A 104 9.89 -16.52 12.46
C PHE A 104 10.41 -16.49 11.02
N ARG A 105 9.82 -15.71 10.11
CA ARG A 105 10.28 -15.64 8.70
C ARG A 105 10.53 -14.21 8.25
N SER A 106 11.73 -13.96 7.71
CA SER A 106 12.12 -12.72 7.06
C SER A 106 11.43 -12.61 5.70
N PHE A 107 10.33 -11.87 5.63
CA PHE A 107 9.68 -11.58 4.35
C PHE A 107 10.27 -10.31 3.70
N GLU A 108 10.33 -10.29 2.37
CA GLU A 108 10.68 -9.08 1.62
C GLU A 108 9.51 -8.08 1.72
N GLU A 109 9.81 -6.83 2.06
CA GLU A 109 8.82 -5.73 2.08
C GLU A 109 8.54 -5.23 0.67
N THR A 110 7.30 -4.86 0.39
CA THR A 110 6.93 -4.14 -0.83
C THR A 110 5.98 -3.00 -0.52
N LEU A 111 6.15 -1.88 -1.20
CA LEU A 111 5.17 -0.80 -1.16
C LEU A 111 4.20 -0.97 -2.34
N VAL A 112 2.91 -1.06 -2.03
CA VAL A 112 1.83 -1.08 -3.01
C VAL A 112 1.18 0.30 -3.06
N ALA A 113 0.99 0.84 -4.27
CA ALA A 113 0.02 1.89 -4.52
C ALA A 113 -1.21 1.27 -5.18
N ALA A 114 -2.41 1.63 -4.75
CA ALA A 114 -3.64 1.05 -5.26
C ALA A 114 -4.83 2.04 -5.28
N ASP A 115 -5.84 1.73 -6.08
CA ASP A 115 -7.15 2.36 -6.01
C ASP A 115 -7.89 1.95 -4.72
N GLU A 116 -8.66 2.86 -4.11
CA GLU A 116 -9.46 2.54 -2.92
C GLU A 116 -10.46 1.41 -3.18
N ARG A 117 -11.05 1.37 -4.40
CA ARG A 117 -12.02 0.34 -4.81
C ARG A 117 -11.38 -1.03 -5.02
N ASP A 118 -10.05 -1.11 -5.04
CA ASP A 118 -9.30 -2.36 -4.99
C ASP A 118 -8.95 -2.67 -3.52
N ILE A 119 -8.03 -1.89 -2.94
CA ILE A 119 -7.31 -2.32 -1.75
C ILE A 119 -8.13 -2.22 -0.46
N LEU A 120 -9.10 -1.29 -0.40
CA LEU A 120 -10.01 -1.19 0.74
C LEU A 120 -11.19 -2.15 0.54
N ARG A 121 -11.71 -2.25 -0.68
CA ARG A 121 -12.84 -3.14 -1.03
C ARG A 121 -12.51 -4.61 -0.76
N VAL A 122 -11.32 -5.10 -1.12
CA VAL A 122 -10.97 -6.50 -0.87
C VAL A 122 -11.00 -6.82 0.63
N ARG A 123 -10.66 -5.85 1.48
CA ARG A 123 -10.69 -6.01 2.93
C ARG A 123 -12.12 -6.01 3.45
N THR A 124 -12.92 -5.00 3.10
CA THR A 124 -14.28 -4.84 3.63
C THR A 124 -15.32 -5.79 3.03
N ASN A 125 -15.25 -6.07 1.73
CA ASN A 125 -16.31 -6.77 1.00
C ASN A 125 -15.99 -8.22 0.67
N VAL A 126 -14.69 -8.57 0.59
CA VAL A 126 -14.28 -9.92 0.23
C VAL A 126 -13.78 -10.69 1.44
N ARG A 127 -12.90 -10.09 2.25
CA ARG A 127 -12.30 -10.74 3.43
C ARG A 127 -13.11 -10.56 4.72
N GLY A 128 -14.07 -9.61 4.73
CA GLY A 128 -14.89 -9.32 5.91
C GLY A 128 -14.11 -8.69 7.06
N GLU A 129 -13.04 -7.94 6.75
CA GLU A 129 -12.23 -7.22 7.73
C GLU A 129 -12.94 -5.94 8.20
N ASP A 130 -12.76 -5.60 9.48
CA ASP A 130 -13.20 -4.32 10.02
C ASP A 130 -12.22 -3.22 9.60
N MET A 131 -12.75 -2.15 9.02
CA MET A 131 -11.96 -1.02 8.54
C MET A 131 -12.39 0.28 9.19
N TYR A 132 -11.41 1.00 9.72
CA TYR A 132 -11.60 2.32 10.32
C TYR A 132 -10.82 3.36 9.53
N LEU A 133 -11.52 4.43 9.15
CA LEU A 133 -10.95 5.54 8.39
C LEU A 133 -10.84 6.78 9.26
N TYR A 134 -9.66 7.39 9.31
CA TYR A 134 -9.39 8.59 10.10
C TYR A 134 -8.84 9.70 9.21
N ARG A 135 -9.61 10.78 9.07
CA ARG A 135 -9.18 11.98 8.35
C ARG A 135 -8.02 12.65 9.08
N LEU A 136 -6.89 12.78 8.38
CA LEU A 136 -5.72 13.44 8.91
C LEU A 136 -5.85 14.97 8.76
N ASN A 137 -5.70 15.68 9.87
CA ASN A 137 -5.66 17.14 9.87
C ASN A 137 -4.22 17.63 9.64
N ILE A 138 -3.74 17.54 8.40
CA ILE A 138 -2.36 17.88 8.02
C ILE A 138 -2.40 19.07 7.04
N PRO A 139 -1.62 20.14 7.25
CA PRO A 139 -1.48 21.22 6.27
C PRO A 139 -0.96 20.71 4.92
N LYS A 140 -1.32 21.36 3.81
CA LYS A 140 -0.92 20.96 2.45
C LYS A 140 0.58 20.66 2.29
N ALA A 141 1.45 21.48 2.89
CA ALA A 141 2.89 21.25 2.87
C ALA A 141 3.32 19.94 3.58
N GLY A 142 2.59 19.53 4.62
CA GLY A 142 2.77 18.25 5.31
C GLY A 142 2.25 17.08 4.49
N LEU A 143 1.09 17.21 3.84
CA LEU A 143 0.55 16.18 2.93
C LEU A 143 1.55 15.85 1.82
N ARG A 144 2.11 16.88 1.19
CA ARG A 144 3.14 16.72 0.15
C ARG A 144 4.39 16.02 0.66
N ARG A 145 4.87 16.40 1.84
CA ARG A 145 6.03 15.73 2.47
C ARG A 145 5.76 14.26 2.72
N MET A 146 4.59 13.93 3.26
CA MET A 146 4.18 12.56 3.55
C MET A 146 4.05 11.73 2.26
N PHE A 147 3.38 12.25 1.23
CA PHE A 147 3.28 11.60 -0.08
C PHE A 147 4.67 11.32 -0.67
N MET A 148 5.54 12.32 -0.65
CA MET A 148 6.91 12.17 -1.15
C MET A 148 7.76 11.21 -0.30
N GLY A 149 7.44 11.04 0.98
CA GLY A 149 8.01 9.98 1.82
C GLY A 149 7.72 8.59 1.28
N TYR A 150 6.47 8.31 0.90
CA TYR A 150 6.11 7.03 0.24
C TYR A 150 6.80 6.84 -1.11
N VAL A 151 6.90 7.90 -1.91
CA VAL A 151 7.65 7.88 -3.18
C VAL A 151 9.13 7.56 -2.94
N GLY A 152 9.75 8.15 -1.91
CA GLY A 152 11.11 7.86 -1.47
C GLY A 152 11.28 6.40 -1.06
N LEU A 153 10.38 5.90 -0.21
CA LEU A 153 10.36 4.51 0.26
C LEU A 153 10.25 3.51 -0.91
N ALA A 154 9.38 3.77 -1.89
CA ALA A 154 9.29 2.94 -3.10
C ALA A 154 10.63 2.90 -3.85
N ASN A 155 11.31 4.04 -4.00
CA ASN A 155 12.61 4.12 -4.66
C ASN A 155 13.73 3.42 -3.88
N ASP A 156 13.69 3.44 -2.55
CA ASP A 156 14.62 2.70 -1.70
C ASP A 156 14.41 1.18 -1.86
N LEU A 157 13.16 0.71 -1.73
CA LEU A 157 12.79 -0.70 -1.92
C LEU A 157 13.09 -1.20 -3.35
N ASN A 158 13.00 -0.31 -4.35
CA ASN A 158 13.36 -0.66 -5.72
C ASN A 158 14.87 -0.86 -5.93
N ARG A 159 15.70 -0.13 -5.18
CA ARG A 159 17.17 -0.21 -5.22
C ARG A 159 17.71 -1.41 -4.43
N ALA A 160 17.17 -1.66 -3.24
CA ALA A 160 17.57 -2.78 -2.41
C ALA A 160 16.34 -3.35 -1.66
N PRO A 161 16.12 -4.68 -1.67
CA PRO A 161 15.07 -5.28 -0.84
C PRO A 161 15.34 -5.00 0.64
N ALA A 162 14.32 -4.50 1.34
CA ALA A 162 14.29 -4.48 2.81
C ALA A 162 13.60 -5.75 3.32
N PHE A 163 14.07 -6.27 4.45
CA PHE A 163 13.48 -7.44 5.10
C PHE A 163 12.85 -7.00 6.43
N TYR A 164 11.55 -7.26 6.60
CA TYR A 164 10.83 -6.91 7.83
C TYR A 164 11.26 -7.86 8.96
N ASN A 165 11.70 -7.31 10.09
CA ASN A 165 11.82 -8.06 11.34
C ASN A 165 10.66 -7.67 12.26
N THR A 166 9.70 -8.60 12.42
CA THR A 166 8.45 -8.45 13.19
C THR A 166 8.64 -8.07 14.66
N LEU A 167 9.88 -8.11 15.18
CA LEU A 167 10.22 -7.77 16.56
C LEU A 167 10.58 -6.29 16.80
N THR A 168 10.95 -5.52 15.76
CA THR A 168 11.53 -4.16 15.96
C THR A 168 10.95 -3.10 15.05
N SER A 169 10.26 -3.48 13.97
CA SER A 169 9.72 -2.54 13.00
C SER A 169 8.25 -2.26 13.31
N ASN A 170 7.90 -0.97 13.49
CA ASN A 170 6.52 -0.51 13.53
C ASN A 170 6.28 0.39 12.31
N CYS A 171 5.09 0.31 11.72
CA CYS A 171 4.68 1.10 10.54
C CYS A 171 4.49 2.60 10.87
N THR A 172 4.81 3.02 12.09
CA THR A 172 4.61 4.38 12.61
C THR A 172 5.90 5.19 12.65
N THR A 173 7.07 4.57 12.46
CA THR A 173 8.39 5.25 12.58
C THR A 173 9.03 5.60 11.21
N ILE A 174 8.31 5.40 10.10
CA ILE A 174 8.79 5.74 8.74
C ILE A 174 8.45 7.22 8.36
N VAL A 175 8.10 8.06 9.33
CA VAL A 175 7.76 9.49 9.13
C VAL A 175 8.81 10.41 9.74
#